data_AF-A0A938M6H2-F1
#
_entry.id   AF-A0A938M6H2-F1
#
_cell.length_a   1.000
_cell.length_b   1.000
_cell.length_c   1.000
_cell.angle_alpha   90.00
_cell.angle_beta   90.00
_cell.angle_gamma   90.00
#
_symmetry.space_group_name_H-M   'P 1'
#
loop_
_entity.id
_entity.type
_entity.pdbx_description
1 polymer ?
#
loop_
_entity_poly.entity_id
_entity_poly.type
_entity_poly.pdbx_seq_one_letter_code
_entity_poly.pdbx_strand_id
1 'polypeptide(L)'
;MATVLDKLEQIAKVTHDDVSHLLAKAFEVGVEHLWAQTQLDLYLRGQLSRDEAVKAVGAKLVEKAEQQRTAVLEDVRWGLGR
;
A
#
# COMPACT_ATOMS: atom_id res chain seq x y z
N MET A 1 -2.86 21.23 -14.47
CA MET A 1 -2.55 20.28 -13.37
C MET A 1 -1.04 20.14 -13.34
N ALA A 2 -0.39 20.20 -12.17
CA ALA A 2 1.06 20.02 -12.08
C ALA A 2 1.46 18.59 -12.46
N THR A 3 2.50 18.45 -13.26
CA THR A 3 3.05 17.15 -13.69
C THR A 3 3.73 16.42 -12.52
N VAL A 4 4.06 15.14 -12.71
CA VAL A 4 4.84 14.39 -11.70
C VAL A 4 6.22 15.02 -11.51
N LEU A 5 6.84 15.48 -12.61
CA LEU A 5 8.12 16.17 -12.56
C LEU A 5 8.01 17.50 -11.80
N ASP A 6 6.97 18.31 -12.04
CA ASP A 6 6.76 19.58 -11.33
C ASP A 6 6.68 19.36 -9.82
N LYS A 7 6.02 18.27 -9.38
CA LYS A 7 5.93 17.90 -7.96
C LYS A 7 7.29 17.48 -7.40
N LEU A 8 8.06 16.68 -8.14
CA LEU A 8 9.41 16.29 -7.72
C LEU A 8 10.34 17.50 -7.61
N GLU A 9 10.29 18.43 -8.56
CA GLU A 9 11.06 19.68 -8.50
C GLU A 9 10.67 20.56 -7.32
N GLN A 10 9.38 20.62 -6.97
CA GLN A 10 8.92 21.34 -5.79
C GLN A 10 9.43 20.70 -4.50
N ILE A 11 9.40 19.36 -4.40
CA ILE A 11 9.94 18.64 -3.26
C ILE A 11 11.45 18.87 -3.17
N ALA A 12 12.19 18.71 -4.27
CA ALA A 12 13.63 18.97 -4.37
C ALA A 12 14.01 20.35 -3.83
N LYS A 13 13.26 21.38 -4.22
CA LYS A 13 13.47 22.76 -3.75
C LYS A 13 13.29 22.90 -2.23
N VAL A 14 12.28 22.25 -1.66
CA VAL A 14 11.98 22.33 -0.21
C VAL A 14 12.98 21.50 0.60
N THR A 15 13.29 20.29 0.15
CA THR A 15 14.16 19.35 0.84
C THR A 15 15.65 19.57 0.57
N HIS A 16 15.98 20.47 -0.36
CA HIS A 16 17.36 20.72 -0.84
C HIS A 16 18.03 19.42 -1.35
N ASP A 17 17.24 18.59 -2.02
CA ASP A 17 17.63 17.27 -2.50
C ASP A 17 17.64 17.24 -4.04
N ASP A 18 18.34 16.26 -4.63
CA ASP A 18 18.41 16.12 -6.08
C ASP A 18 17.15 15.42 -6.63
N VAL A 19 16.66 15.88 -7.79
CA VAL A 19 15.46 15.31 -8.43
C VAL A 19 15.68 13.83 -8.79
N SER A 20 16.88 13.44 -9.20
CA SER A 20 17.20 12.04 -9.55
C SER A 20 17.21 11.15 -8.31
N HIS A 21 17.73 11.65 -7.19
CA HIS A 21 17.67 10.94 -5.91
C HIS A 21 16.24 10.77 -5.42
N LEU A 22 15.42 11.83 -5.49
CA LEU A 22 14.00 11.75 -5.16
C LEU A 22 13.24 10.80 -6.07
N LEU A 23 13.57 10.75 -7.36
CA LEU A 23 12.96 9.82 -8.31
C LEU A 23 13.29 8.38 -7.96
N ALA A 24 14.55 8.06 -7.66
CA ALA A 24 14.98 6.74 -7.24
C ALA A 24 14.25 6.31 -5.96
N LYS A 25 14.19 7.20 -4.96
CA LYS A 25 13.46 6.97 -3.71
C LYS A 25 11.96 6.75 -3.95
N ALA A 26 11.34 7.56 -4.80
CA ALA A 26 9.92 7.41 -5.14
C ALA A 26 9.65 6.08 -5.85
N PHE A 27 10.57 5.63 -6.70
CA PHE A 27 10.50 4.35 -7.37
C PHE A 27 10.61 3.19 -6.37
N GLU A 28 11.60 3.21 -5.48
CA GLU A 28 11.76 2.18 -4.42
C GLU A 28 10.51 2.08 -3.54
N VAL A 29 10.03 3.21 -3.02
CA VAL A 29 8.80 3.25 -2.21
C VAL A 29 7.59 2.75 -3.00
N GLY A 30 7.51 3.11 -4.28
CA GLY A 30 6.44 2.65 -5.17
C GLY A 30 6.46 1.13 -5.36
N VAL A 31 7.63 0.56 -5.60
CA VAL A 31 7.80 -0.90 -5.76
C VAL A 31 7.43 -1.64 -4.48
N GLU A 32 7.93 -1.19 -3.32
CA GLU A 32 7.60 -1.79 -2.02
C GLU A 32 6.09 -1.73 -1.73
N HIS A 33 5.45 -0.61 -2.05
CA HIS A 33 4.00 -0.46 -1.89
C HIS A 33 3.23 -1.42 -2.80
N LEU A 34 3.61 -1.52 -4.08
CA LEU A 34 2.97 -2.43 -5.04
C LEU A 34 3.16 -3.90 -4.64
N TRP A 35 4.34 -4.26 -4.16
CA TRP A 35 4.63 -5.59 -3.63
C TRP A 35 3.71 -5.92 -2.45
N ALA A 36 3.63 -5.02 -1.46
CA ALA A 36 2.80 -5.23 -0.29
C ALA A 36 1.31 -5.38 -0.64
N GLN A 37 0.79 -4.51 -1.53
CA GLN A 37 -0.58 -4.61 -2.02
C GLN A 37 -0.86 -5.95 -2.71
N THR A 38 0.07 -6.41 -3.54
CA THR A 38 -0.07 -7.69 -4.27
C THR A 38 -0.16 -8.87 -3.29
N GLN A 39 0.73 -8.93 -2.30
CA GLN A 39 0.74 -10.01 -1.30
C GLN A 39 -0.53 -10.01 -0.44
N LEU A 40 -1.01 -8.83 -0.05
CA LEU A 40 -2.25 -8.71 0.73
C LEU A 40 -3.48 -9.09 -0.10
N ASP A 41 -3.55 -8.75 -1.39
CA ASP A 41 -4.66 -9.17 -2.27
C ASP A 41 -4.69 -10.70 -2.43
N LEU A 42 -3.54 -11.35 -2.65
CA LEU A 42 -3.43 -12.80 -2.68
C LEU A 42 -3.90 -13.44 -1.37
N TYR A 43 -3.46 -12.89 -0.23
CA TYR A 43 -3.88 -13.33 1.10
C TYR A 43 -5.40 -13.20 1.32
N LEU A 44 -5.98 -12.03 1.02
CA LEU A 44 -7.42 -11.78 1.20
C LEU A 44 -8.29 -12.65 0.28
N ARG A 45 -7.76 -13.09 -0.87
CA ARG A 45 -8.39 -14.07 -1.78
C ARG A 45 -8.20 -15.52 -1.34
N GLY A 46 -7.47 -15.78 -0.26
CA GLY A 46 -7.15 -17.13 0.22
C GLY A 46 -6.14 -17.88 -0.64
N GLN A 47 -5.39 -17.18 -1.49
CA GLN A 47 -4.34 -17.74 -2.35
C GLN A 47 -2.97 -17.79 -1.66
N LEU A 48 -2.85 -17.13 -0.50
CA LEU A 48 -1.68 -17.12 0.34
C LEU A 48 -2.11 -17.43 1.79
N SER A 49 -1.35 -18.24 2.52
CA SER A 49 -1.61 -18.44 3.94
C SER A 49 -1.25 -17.18 4.74
N ARG A 50 -1.78 -17.09 5.97
CA ARG A 50 -1.47 -15.97 6.86
C ARG A 50 0.03 -15.90 7.17
N ASP A 51 0.66 -17.03 7.45
CA ASP A 51 2.09 -17.06 7.80
C ASP A 51 2.98 -16.63 6.62
N GLU A 52 2.63 -17.03 5.40
CA GLU A 52 3.29 -16.56 4.18
C GLU A 52 3.09 -15.06 3.98
N ALA A 53 1.88 -14.53 4.21
CA ALA A 53 1.61 -13.10 4.14
C ALA A 53 2.44 -12.31 5.15
N VAL A 54 2.47 -12.78 6.40
CA VAL A 54 3.24 -12.16 7.50
C VAL A 54 4.73 -12.16 7.17
N LYS A 55 5.25 -13.24 6.57
CA LYS A 55 6.64 -13.31 6.14
C LYS A 55 6.93 -12.33 5.00
N ALA A 56 5.98 -12.12 4.10
CA ALA A 56 6.17 -11.25 2.93
C ALA A 56 6.06 -9.75 3.23
N VAL A 57 5.13 -9.34 4.11
CA VAL A 57 4.81 -7.91 4.34
C VAL A 57 4.78 -7.50 5.81
N GLY A 58 4.95 -8.44 6.74
CA GLY A 58 4.90 -8.20 8.18
C GLY A 58 3.51 -8.28 8.80
N ALA A 59 3.46 -8.69 10.06
CA ALA A 59 2.21 -8.95 10.80
C ALA A 59 1.27 -7.74 10.86
N LYS A 60 1.82 -6.54 11.08
CA LYS A 60 1.04 -5.30 11.20
C LYS A 60 0.22 -4.99 9.94
N LEU A 61 0.77 -5.25 8.75
CA LEU A 61 0.06 -5.00 7.49
C LEU A 61 -1.02 -6.05 7.25
N VAL A 62 -0.76 -7.31 7.59
CA VAL A 62 -1.76 -8.40 7.52
C VAL A 62 -2.92 -8.12 8.45
N GLU A 63 -2.66 -7.78 9.72
CA GLU A 63 -3.70 -7.46 10.70
C GLU A 63 -4.56 -6.27 10.27
N LYS A 64 -3.93 -5.23 9.70
CA LYS A 64 -4.68 -4.09 9.15
C LYS A 64 -5.59 -4.50 8.00
N ALA A 65 -5.11 -5.36 7.09
CA ALA A 65 -5.92 -5.87 5.98
C ALA A 65 -7.09 -6.73 6.47
N GLU A 66 -6.87 -7.57 7.49
CA GLU A 66 -7.91 -8.36 8.14
C GLU A 66 -9.00 -7.44 8.77
N GLN A 67 -8.60 -6.40 9.48
CA GLN A 67 -9.51 -5.41 10.06
C GLN A 67 -10.34 -4.68 8.99
N GLN A 68 -9.69 -4.25 7.91
CA GLN A 68 -10.36 -3.59 6.78
C GLN A 68 -11.37 -4.53 6.11
N ARG A 69 -11.02 -5.80 5.90
CA ARG A 69 -11.96 -6.81 5.36
C ARG A 69 -13.16 -6.97 6.28
N THR A 70 -12.96 -7.06 7.59
CA THR A 70 -14.06 -7.17 8.56
C THR A 70 -14.99 -5.96 8.48
N ALA A 71 -14.44 -4.74 8.48
CA ALA A 71 -15.23 -3.51 8.38
C ALA A 71 -16.07 -3.46 7.09
N VAL A 72 -15.48 -3.81 5.94
CA VAL A 72 -16.21 -3.87 4.67
C VAL A 72 -17.32 -4.92 4.72
N LEU A 73 -17.07 -6.09 5.32
CA LEU A 73 -18.09 -7.13 5.46
C LEU A 73 -19.22 -6.71 6.41
N GLU A 74 -18.92 -5.92 7.45
CA GLU A 74 -19.92 -5.33 8.33
C GLU A 74 -20.81 -4.33 7.59
N ASP A 75 -20.22 -3.43 6.80
CA ASP A 75 -20.96 -2.48 5.97
C ASP A 75 -21.87 -3.18 4.95
N VAL A 76 -21.38 -4.26 4.32
CA VAL A 76 -22.16 -5.08 3.40
C VAL A 76 -23.32 -5.76 4.12
N ARG A 77 -23.09 -6.34 5.31
CA ARG A 77 -24.17 -6.96 6.12
C ARG A 77 -25.24 -5.93 6.50
N TRP A 78 -24.82 -4.76 6.96
CA TRP A 78 -25.70 -3.64 7.27
C TRP A 78 -26.56 -3.26 6.06
N GLY A 79 -25.96 -3.10 4.86
CA GLY A 79 -26.69 -2.79 3.63
C GLY A 79 -27.67 -3.90 3.19
N LEU A 80 -27.39 -5.16 3.55
CA LEU A 80 -28.28 -6.30 3.31
C LEU A 80 -29.35 -6.48 4.39
N GLY A 81 -29.37 -5.64 5.43
CA GLY A 81 -30.30 -5.73 6.56
C GLY A 81 -30.08 -6.96 7.44
N ARG A 82 -28.83 -7.46 7.51
CA ARG A 82 -28.43 -8.62 8.34
C ARG A 82 -27.37 -8.26 9.36
#